data_AF-A0A291GHS1-F1
#
_entry.id   AF-A0A291GHS1-F1
#
_cell.length_a   1.000
_cell.length_b   1.000
_cell.length_c   1.000
_cell.angle_alpha   90.00
_cell.angle_beta   90.00
_cell.angle_gamma   90.00
#
_symmetry.space_group_name_H-M   'P 1'
#
loop_
_entity.id
_entity.type
_entity.pdbx_description
1 polymer ?
#
loop_
_entity_poly.entity_id
_entity_poly.type
_entity_poly.pdbx_seq_one_letter_code
_entity_poly.pdbx_strand_id
1 'polypeptide(L)'
;MRDHRPGSIQSAVHSAYRAVGGLESASVDLGVAVSTLSYGTERSEHRPGGIGVNYLDTLGRISPEAAVPVAEHFAHLAGGVFHPVDLKGVTSADVHRLTREFSDVLAKHAEAHSSTSQNPHDYTAREAQAQLVELDELIEAAVAFRAVLSRKAGVR
;
A
#
# COMPACT_ATOMS: atom_id res chain seq x y z
N MET A 1 -21.45 -17.79 -0.94
CA MET A 1 -20.58 -16.59 -0.96
C MET A 1 -21.49 -15.41 -0.68
N ARG A 2 -21.25 -14.62 0.37
CA ARG A 2 -22.13 -13.50 0.73
C ARG A 2 -21.74 -12.27 -0.09
N ASP A 3 -22.70 -11.61 -0.72
CA ASP A 3 -22.44 -10.40 -1.51
C ASP A 3 -22.20 -9.21 -0.58
N HIS A 4 -20.94 -8.82 -0.44
CA HIS A 4 -20.57 -7.58 0.22
C HIS A 4 -20.59 -6.44 -0.80
N ARG A 5 -21.22 -5.30 -0.43
CA ARG A 5 -21.18 -4.09 -1.27
C ARG A 5 -19.71 -3.72 -1.55
N PRO A 6 -19.29 -3.59 -2.82
CA PRO A 6 -17.94 -3.15 -3.15
C PRO A 6 -17.60 -1.81 -2.47
N GLY A 7 -16.38 -1.70 -1.95
CA GLY A 7 -15.90 -0.49 -1.26
C GLY A 7 -16.42 -0.30 0.16
N SER A 8 -17.14 -1.28 0.73
CA SER A 8 -17.52 -1.26 2.14
C SER A 8 -16.40 -1.80 3.04
N ILE A 9 -16.40 -1.43 4.33
CA ILE A 9 -15.48 -2.00 5.31
C ILE A 9 -15.61 -3.53 5.39
N GLN A 10 -16.81 -4.09 5.23
CA GLN A 10 -17.01 -5.53 5.20
C GLN A 10 -16.31 -6.19 4.01
N SER A 11 -16.33 -5.54 2.83
CA SER A 11 -15.57 -6.03 1.68
C SER A 11 -14.05 -5.99 1.91
N ALA A 12 -13.54 -4.95 2.58
CA ALA A 12 -12.14 -4.84 2.94
C ALA A 12 -11.71 -5.93 3.94
N VAL A 13 -12.51 -6.17 4.99
CA VAL A 13 -12.26 -7.25 5.95
C VAL A 13 -12.32 -8.62 5.29
N HIS A 14 -13.26 -8.85 4.38
CA HIS A 14 -13.33 -10.10 3.63
C HIS A 14 -12.08 -10.31 2.76
N SER A 15 -11.60 -9.26 2.09
CA SER A 15 -10.34 -9.29 1.34
C SER A 15 -9.14 -9.56 2.25
N ALA A 16 -9.12 -9.02 3.47
CA ALA A 16 -8.06 -9.30 4.46
C ALA A 16 -8.00 -10.80 4.81
N TYR A 17 -9.15 -11.46 5.01
CA TYR A 17 -9.16 -12.92 5.23
C TYR A 17 -8.71 -13.69 3.99
N ARG A 18 -9.09 -13.25 2.79
CA ARG A 18 -8.61 -13.88 1.55
C ARG A 18 -7.10 -13.77 1.38
N ALA A 19 -6.50 -12.66 1.83
CA ALA A 19 -5.04 -12.46 1.77
C ALA A 19 -4.27 -13.52 2.58
N VAL A 20 -4.86 -14.06 3.66
CA VAL A 20 -4.26 -15.10 4.50
C VAL A 20 -4.70 -16.53 4.12
N GLY A 21 -5.33 -16.70 2.96
CA GLY A 21 -5.79 -18.01 2.49
C GLY A 21 -7.23 -18.36 2.82
N GLY A 22 -8.02 -17.41 3.34
CA GLY A 22 -9.45 -17.56 3.56
C GLY A 22 -9.89 -17.43 5.01
N LEU A 23 -11.20 -17.60 5.23
CA LEU A 23 -11.83 -17.44 6.54
C LEU A 23 -11.34 -18.51 7.54
N GLU A 24 -11.08 -19.72 7.05
CA GLU A 24 -10.61 -20.87 7.81
C GLU A 24 -9.17 -20.64 8.31
N SER A 25 -8.27 -20.17 7.44
CA SER A 25 -6.90 -19.84 7.83
C SER A 25 -6.87 -18.68 8.84
N ALA A 26 -7.64 -17.62 8.58
CA ALA A 26 -7.77 -16.50 9.51
C ALA A 26 -8.31 -16.95 10.88
N SER A 27 -9.23 -17.91 10.92
CA SER A 27 -9.78 -18.49 12.15
C SER A 27 -8.73 -19.22 12.97
N VAL A 28 -7.86 -19.99 12.30
CA VAL A 28 -6.73 -20.68 12.94
C VAL A 28 -5.73 -19.67 13.50
N ASP A 29 -5.32 -18.68 12.69
CA ASP A 29 -4.32 -17.68 13.09
C ASP A 29 -4.80 -16.82 14.27
N LEU A 30 -6.08 -16.48 14.29
CA LEU A 30 -6.68 -15.65 15.34
C LEU A 30 -7.13 -16.44 16.58
N GLY A 31 -7.13 -17.78 16.51
CA GLY A 31 -7.60 -18.62 17.62
C GLY A 31 -9.09 -18.43 17.95
N VAL A 32 -9.92 -18.06 16.96
CA VAL A 32 -11.37 -17.85 17.14
C VAL A 32 -12.16 -18.72 16.18
N ALA A 33 -13.41 -19.01 16.51
CA ALA A 33 -14.26 -19.84 15.63
C ALA A 33 -14.56 -19.15 14.29
N VAL A 34 -14.61 -19.93 13.20
CA VAL A 34 -15.03 -19.48 11.86
C VAL A 34 -16.39 -18.77 11.90
N SER A 35 -17.33 -19.26 12.72
CA SER A 35 -18.64 -18.64 12.91
C SER A 35 -18.53 -17.23 13.50
N THR A 36 -17.57 -16.98 14.39
CA THR A 36 -17.30 -15.64 14.96
C THR A 36 -16.81 -14.68 13.90
N LEU A 37 -15.90 -15.11 13.01
CA LEU A 37 -15.41 -14.27 11.91
C LEU A 37 -16.51 -13.99 10.88
N SER A 38 -17.26 -15.03 10.49
CA SER A 38 -18.38 -14.94 9.54
C SER A 38 -19.47 -13.99 10.06
N TYR A 39 -19.83 -14.13 11.33
CA TYR A 39 -20.80 -13.28 12.01
C TYR A 39 -20.29 -11.83 12.16
N GLY A 40 -18.99 -11.63 12.44
CA GLY A 40 -18.37 -10.31 12.55
C GLY A 40 -18.27 -9.54 11.22
N THR A 41 -18.31 -10.25 10.08
CA THR A 41 -18.36 -9.61 8.74
C THR A 41 -19.78 -9.34 8.24
N GLU A 42 -20.80 -9.74 9.01
CA GLU A 42 -22.18 -9.52 8.66
C GLU A 42 -22.60 -8.07 8.94
N ARG A 43 -23.32 -7.47 7.98
CA ARG A 43 -23.90 -6.15 8.18
C ARG A 43 -25.27 -6.33 8.84
N SER A 44 -25.32 -6.18 10.17
CA SER A 44 -26.55 -6.29 10.96
C SER A 44 -26.93 -4.93 11.57
N GLU A 45 -28.19 -4.52 11.41
CA GLU A 45 -28.74 -3.33 12.09
C GLU A 45 -28.90 -3.55 13.60
N HIS A 46 -29.08 -4.81 14.04
CA HIS A 46 -29.27 -5.16 15.44
C HIS A 46 -27.96 -5.22 16.23
N ARG A 47 -26.81 -5.27 15.55
CA ARG A 47 -25.49 -5.19 16.19
C ARG A 47 -24.51 -4.52 15.23
N PRO A 48 -24.39 -3.18 15.28
CA PRO A 48 -23.57 -2.42 14.33
C PRO A 48 -22.05 -2.62 14.53
N GLY A 49 -21.64 -3.32 15.60
CA GLY A 49 -20.25 -3.70 15.82
C GLY A 49 -19.92 -4.97 15.05
N GLY A 50 -19.26 -4.84 13.89
CA GLY A 50 -18.65 -5.96 13.18
C GLY A 50 -17.51 -6.61 13.96
N ILE A 51 -16.55 -7.24 13.27
CA ILE A 51 -15.37 -7.79 13.94
C ILE A 51 -14.59 -6.67 14.66
N GLY A 52 -14.12 -6.96 15.87
CA GLY A 52 -13.33 -6.00 16.64
C GLY A 52 -12.02 -5.64 15.94
N VAL A 53 -11.67 -4.35 15.93
CA VAL A 53 -10.43 -3.83 15.34
C VAL A 53 -9.17 -4.52 15.86
N ASN A 54 -9.20 -5.03 17.09
CA ASN A 54 -8.10 -5.79 17.69
C ASN A 54 -7.81 -7.11 16.94
N TYR A 55 -8.82 -7.76 16.36
CA TYR A 55 -8.60 -8.96 15.55
C TYR A 55 -7.92 -8.61 14.23
N LEU A 56 -8.25 -7.47 13.63
CA LEU A 56 -7.59 -7.00 12.41
C LEU A 56 -6.13 -6.60 12.68
N ASP A 57 -5.85 -5.91 13.80
CA ASP A 57 -4.48 -5.63 14.25
C ASP A 57 -3.69 -6.93 14.49
N THR A 58 -4.30 -7.89 15.19
CA THR A 58 -3.66 -9.20 15.47
C THR A 58 -3.36 -9.95 14.17
N LEU A 59 -4.32 -10.03 13.26
CA LEU A 59 -4.13 -10.70 11.96
C LEU A 59 -3.03 -10.03 11.15
N GLY A 60 -3.03 -8.69 11.07
CA GLY A 60 -2.01 -7.92 10.37
C GLY A 60 -0.60 -8.06 10.98
N ARG A 61 -0.49 -8.33 12.28
CA ARG A 61 0.80 -8.63 12.94
C ARG A 61 1.32 -10.03 12.62
N ILE A 62 0.42 -11.00 12.48
CA ILE A 62 0.77 -12.39 12.09
C ILE A 62 1.13 -12.44 10.60
N SER A 63 0.30 -11.80 9.78
CA SER A 63 0.36 -11.83 8.31
C SER A 63 0.15 -10.40 7.77
N PRO A 64 1.24 -9.66 7.47
CA PRO A 64 1.18 -8.26 7.04
C PRO A 64 0.31 -8.01 5.80
N GLU A 65 0.22 -8.99 4.89
CA GLU A 65 -0.64 -8.95 3.71
C GLU A 65 -2.12 -8.80 4.06
N ALA A 66 -2.56 -9.23 5.25
CA ALA A 66 -3.93 -9.02 5.73
C ALA A 66 -4.25 -7.54 6.02
N ALA A 67 -3.23 -6.71 6.29
CA ALA A 67 -3.42 -5.29 6.58
C ALA A 67 -3.66 -4.44 5.32
N VAL A 68 -3.19 -4.91 4.16
CA VAL A 68 -3.23 -4.14 2.90
C VAL A 68 -4.66 -3.75 2.50
N PRO A 69 -5.65 -4.66 2.43
CA PRO A 69 -7.00 -4.29 1.99
C PRO A 69 -7.69 -3.28 2.91
N VAL A 70 -7.37 -3.32 4.21
CA VAL A 70 -7.92 -2.38 5.20
C VAL A 70 -7.26 -1.00 5.03
N ALA A 71 -5.95 -0.96 4.80
CA ALA A 71 -5.22 0.28 4.55
C ALA A 71 -5.68 0.96 3.25
N GLU A 72 -5.85 0.20 2.17
CA GLU A 72 -6.40 0.67 0.89
C GLU A 72 -7.79 1.30 1.07
N HIS A 73 -8.67 0.63 1.82
CA HIS A 73 -10.01 1.14 2.09
C HIS A 73 -9.99 2.50 2.80
N PHE A 74 -9.21 2.64 3.87
CA PHE A 74 -9.14 3.91 4.60
C PHE A 74 -8.38 5.00 3.86
N ALA A 75 -7.35 4.66 3.07
CA ALA A 75 -6.68 5.60 2.19
C ALA A 75 -7.66 6.18 1.16
N HIS A 76 -8.48 5.32 0.54
CA HIS A 76 -9.50 5.76 -0.40
C HIS A 76 -10.55 6.67 0.24
N LEU A 77 -11.02 6.35 1.46
CA LEU A 77 -11.95 7.21 2.21
C LEU A 77 -11.36 8.59 2.53
N ALA A 78 -10.04 8.68 2.72
CA ALA A 78 -9.34 9.94 2.93
C ALA A 78 -9.05 10.72 1.63
N GLY A 79 -9.50 10.21 0.47
CA GLY A 79 -9.21 10.80 -0.84
C GLY A 79 -7.79 10.53 -1.34
N GLY A 80 -7.09 9.57 -0.73
CA GLY A 80 -5.73 9.19 -1.08
C GLY A 80 -5.64 7.82 -1.77
N VAL A 81 -4.41 7.38 -1.98
CA VAL A 81 -4.05 6.05 -2.50
C VAL A 81 -3.13 5.37 -1.48
N PHE A 82 -3.29 4.07 -1.30
CA PHE A 82 -2.34 3.27 -0.55
C PHE A 82 -1.37 2.62 -1.53
N HIS A 83 -0.07 2.79 -1.27
CA HIS A 83 0.98 2.13 -2.04
C HIS A 83 1.80 1.25 -1.08
N PRO A 84 1.62 -0.09 -1.11
CA PRO A 84 2.43 -0.97 -0.28
C PRO A 84 3.88 -0.87 -0.71
N VAL A 85 4.76 -0.72 0.27
CA VAL A 85 6.20 -0.64 0.02
C VAL A 85 6.76 -2.03 0.20
N ASP A 86 7.28 -2.63 -0.88
CA ASP A 86 7.96 -3.91 -0.75
C ASP A 86 9.31 -3.70 -0.06
N LEU A 87 9.42 -4.22 1.17
CA LEU A 87 10.66 -4.18 1.95
C LEU A 87 11.50 -5.44 1.76
N LYS A 88 11.04 -6.40 0.95
CA LYS A 88 11.83 -7.60 0.63
C LYS A 88 13.01 -7.18 -0.25
N GLY A 89 14.22 -7.54 0.17
CA GLY A 89 15.45 -7.20 -0.56
C GLY A 89 15.98 -5.79 -0.32
N VAL A 90 15.21 -4.87 0.27
CA VAL A 90 15.69 -3.52 0.61
C VAL A 90 16.64 -3.59 1.80
N THR A 91 17.93 -3.56 1.52
CA THR A 91 18.98 -3.51 2.54
C THR A 91 19.23 -2.06 2.96
N SER A 92 19.88 -1.84 4.12
CA SER A 92 20.27 -0.49 4.53
C SER A 92 21.30 0.20 3.65
N ALA A 93 21.71 -0.43 2.54
CA ALA A 93 22.66 0.09 1.58
C ALA A 93 22.02 0.65 0.30
N ASP A 94 20.68 0.72 0.21
CA ASP A 94 20.01 1.12 -1.03
C ASP A 94 20.01 2.64 -1.34
N VAL A 95 20.90 3.38 -0.67
CA VAL A 95 21.25 4.76 -1.05
C VAL A 95 21.69 4.82 -2.51
N HIS A 96 22.30 3.74 -3.02
CA HIS A 96 22.68 3.66 -4.43
C HIS A 96 21.46 3.70 -5.38
N ARG A 97 20.38 2.95 -5.08
CA ARG A 97 19.14 3.02 -5.86
C ARG A 97 18.55 4.44 -5.79
N LEU A 98 18.38 4.99 -4.59
CA LEU A 98 17.87 6.36 -4.41
C LEU A 98 18.67 7.40 -5.20
N THR A 99 20.00 7.29 -5.18
CA THR A 99 20.89 8.21 -5.89
C THR A 99 20.79 8.04 -7.41
N ARG A 100 20.62 6.80 -7.88
CA ARG A 100 20.41 6.50 -9.30
C ARG A 100 19.11 7.11 -9.80
N GLU A 101 17.98 6.81 -9.15
CA GLU A 101 16.67 7.35 -9.57
C GLU A 101 16.69 8.89 -9.53
N PHE A 102 17.33 9.49 -8.53
CA PHE A 102 17.48 10.95 -8.46
C PHE A 102 18.31 11.50 -9.63
N SER A 103 19.36 10.79 -10.04
CA SER A 103 20.18 11.17 -11.19
C SER A 103 19.40 11.04 -12.50
N ASP A 104 18.56 10.02 -12.64
CA ASP A 104 17.74 9.80 -13.83
C ASP A 104 16.66 10.89 -13.99
N VAL A 105 16.00 11.28 -12.89
CA VAL A 105 15.11 12.45 -12.82
C VAL A 105 15.82 13.73 -13.28
N LEU A 106 17.05 13.98 -12.81
CA LEU A 106 17.83 15.16 -13.20
C LEU A 106 18.26 15.08 -14.67
N ALA A 107 18.64 13.91 -15.15
CA ALA A 107 19.04 13.70 -16.54
C ALA A 107 17.86 13.96 -17.49
N LYS A 108 16.67 13.46 -17.18
CA LYS A 108 15.46 13.73 -17.97
C LYS A 108 15.03 15.19 -17.93
N HIS A 109 15.15 15.84 -16.79
CA HIS A 109 14.93 17.28 -16.69
C HIS A 109 15.92 18.06 -17.59
N ALA A 110 17.20 17.73 -17.53
CA ALA A 110 18.22 18.37 -18.36
C ALA A 110 18.00 18.13 -19.86
N GLU A 111 17.58 16.92 -20.25
CA GLU A 111 17.23 16.57 -21.63
C GLU A 111 16.03 17.41 -22.12
N ALA A 112 14.96 17.49 -21.34
CA ALA A 112 13.74 18.25 -21.66
C ALA A 112 13.99 19.77 -21.76
N HIS A 113 14.99 20.30 -21.05
CA HIS A 113 15.36 21.72 -21.11
C HIS A 113 16.62 22.01 -21.94
N SER A 114 17.09 21.01 -22.70
CA SER A 114 18.22 21.17 -23.60
C SER A 114 17.82 21.87 -24.90
N SER A 115 18.81 22.36 -25.64
CA SER A 115 18.60 22.90 -27.00
C SER A 115 18.08 21.85 -28.01
N THR A 116 18.07 20.57 -27.65
CA THR A 116 17.53 19.48 -28.49
C THR A 116 16.06 19.18 -28.20
N SER A 117 15.48 19.76 -27.14
CA SER A 117 14.04 19.66 -26.89
C SER A 117 13.24 20.46 -27.91
N GLN A 118 12.02 20.00 -28.18
CA GLN A 118 11.03 20.75 -28.98
C GLN A 118 10.54 22.00 -28.26
N ASN A 119 10.65 22.05 -26.92
CA ASN A 119 10.32 23.21 -26.12
C ASN A 119 11.32 23.38 -24.97
N PRO A 120 12.52 23.94 -25.20
CA PRO A 120 13.55 24.02 -24.15
C PRO A 120 13.15 24.80 -22.89
N HIS A 121 12.08 25.61 -22.96
CA HIS A 121 11.61 26.45 -21.86
C HIS A 121 10.50 25.79 -21.02
N ASP A 122 9.92 24.67 -21.45
CA ASP A 122 8.85 23.97 -20.74
C ASP A 122 8.68 22.53 -21.25
N TYR A 123 8.07 21.64 -20.46
CA TYR A 123 7.86 20.27 -20.91
C TYR A 123 6.85 20.19 -22.06
N THR A 124 7.17 19.43 -23.11
CA THR A 124 6.12 18.87 -23.96
C THR A 124 5.33 17.80 -23.19
N ALA A 125 4.11 17.47 -23.64
CA ALA A 125 3.31 16.42 -23.01
C ALA A 125 4.04 15.07 -22.93
N ARG A 126 4.87 14.74 -23.93
CA ARG A 126 5.65 13.50 -23.95
C ARG A 126 6.80 13.52 -22.94
N GLU A 127 7.53 14.64 -22.84
CA GLU A 127 8.61 14.79 -21.86
C GLU A 127 8.05 14.82 -20.43
N ALA A 128 6.92 15.48 -20.21
CA ALA A 128 6.23 15.47 -18.92
C ALA A 128 5.83 14.04 -18.52
N GLN A 129 5.26 13.25 -19.44
CA GLN A 129 4.91 11.86 -19.17
C GLN A 129 6.15 11.01 -18.82
N ALA A 130 7.28 11.22 -19.53
CA ALA A 130 8.52 10.52 -19.22
C ALA A 130 9.07 10.95 -17.85
N GLN A 131 9.04 12.24 -17.54
CA GLN A 131 9.48 12.77 -16.24
C GLN A 131 8.65 12.21 -15.08
N LEU A 132 7.33 12.04 -15.28
CA LEU A 132 6.46 11.44 -14.26
C LEU A 132 6.86 10.01 -13.93
N VAL A 133 7.27 9.21 -14.93
CA VAL A 133 7.76 7.84 -14.70
C VAL A 133 9.00 7.85 -13.81
N GLU A 134 10.01 8.65 -14.14
CA GLU A 134 11.23 8.74 -13.32
C GLU A 134 10.94 9.27 -11.91
N LEU A 135 9.98 10.21 -11.78
CA LEU A 135 9.58 10.76 -10.50
C LEU A 135 8.88 9.71 -9.63
N ASP A 136 8.01 8.89 -10.22
CA ASP A 136 7.33 7.80 -9.52
C ASP A 136 8.34 6.75 -9.02
N GLU A 137 9.33 6.40 -9.83
CA GLU A 137 10.42 5.47 -9.45
C GLU A 137 11.28 6.03 -8.31
N LEU A 138 11.60 7.33 -8.35
CA LEU A 138 12.28 8.03 -7.26
C LEU A 138 11.45 8.04 -5.96
N ILE A 139 10.14 8.32 -6.06
CA ILE A 139 9.24 8.30 -4.91
C ILE A 139 9.21 6.90 -4.29
N GLU A 140 9.09 5.85 -5.09
CA GLU A 140 9.12 4.47 -4.61
C GLU A 140 10.43 4.18 -3.85
N ALA A 141 11.58 4.53 -4.44
CA ALA A 141 12.89 4.34 -3.80
C ALA A 141 13.01 5.14 -2.48
N ALA A 142 12.53 6.37 -2.44
CA ALA A 142 12.56 7.22 -1.26
C ALA A 142 11.66 6.70 -0.13
N VAL A 143 10.44 6.25 -0.46
CA VAL A 143 9.52 5.67 0.52
C VAL A 143 10.05 4.34 1.05
N ALA A 144 10.63 3.49 0.20
CA ALA A 144 11.31 2.26 0.60
C ALA A 144 12.46 2.53 1.58
N PHE A 145 13.32 3.49 1.25
CA PHE A 145 14.43 3.89 2.13
C PHE A 145 13.93 4.43 3.48
N ARG A 146 12.92 5.31 3.46
CA ARG A 146 12.28 5.83 4.68
C ARG A 146 11.71 4.70 5.54
N ALA A 147 10.99 3.76 4.95
CA ALA A 147 10.39 2.64 5.67
C ALA A 147 11.44 1.75 6.36
N VAL A 148 12.60 1.52 5.72
CA VAL A 148 13.73 0.83 6.36
C VAL A 148 14.27 1.61 7.56
N LEU A 149 14.43 2.92 7.44
CA LEU A 149 14.90 3.78 8.54
C LEU A 149 13.88 3.81 9.70
N SER A 150 12.59 3.99 9.42
CA SER A 150 11.52 3.97 10.43
C SER A 150 11.52 2.65 11.21
N ARG A 151 11.62 1.51 10.51
CA ARG A 151 11.71 0.19 11.13
C ARG A 151 12.92 0.08 12.06
N LYS A 152 14.10 0.58 11.64
CA LYS A 152 15.32 0.57 12.48
C LYS A 152 15.22 1.52 13.68
N ALA A 153 14.59 2.68 13.49
CA ALA A 153 14.41 3.67 14.55
C ALA A 153 13.34 3.25 15.58
N GLY A 154 12.60 2.17 15.34
CA GLY A 154 11.48 1.77 16.19
C GLY A 154 10.26 2.69 16.08
N VAL A 155 10.25 3.59 15.09
CA VAL A 155 9.12 4.47 14.79
C VAL A 155 8.19 3.66 13.87
N ARG A 156 7.14 3.08 14.44
CA ARG A 156 6.04 2.46 13.69
C ARG A 156 4.98 3.51 13.37
#